data_AF-A0AA38YY95-F1
#
_entry.id   AF-A0AA38YY95-F1
#
_cell.length_a   1.000
_cell.length_b   1.000
_cell.length_c   1.000
_cell.angle_alpha   90.00
_cell.angle_beta   90.00
_cell.angle_gamma   90.00
#
_symmetry.space_group_name_H-M   'P 1'
#
loop_
_entity.id
_entity.type
_entity.pdbx_description
1 polymer ?
#
loop_
_entity_poly.entity_id
_entity_poly.type
_entity_poly.pdbx_seq_one_letter_code
_entity_poly.pdbx_strand_id
1 'polypeptide(L)'
;MTLHNLDLALRVDEPSKPTDMSSADERSFYEKWEHSNRSCLMVMKYTMDKSIKECVPKTENAKEFLEYVKANFTKTDKSEMTTYLKLLTTTMYDGVSGVRDHIIKLKHYFNKANEMKVELSEKFLKWLVLESLPASFDAVKLTYNALKEEWTLEELMSIVVQHEVSMKKNETHFIALVIDQGSNIKKKHPHKNSRGSKQFKRRGNSS
;
A
#
# COMPACT_ATOMS: atom_id res chain seq x y z
N MET A 1 -19.77 -15.20 44.47
CA MET A 1 -19.37 -15.60 43.11
C MET A 1 -17.94 -15.11 42.91
N THR A 2 -16.94 -15.97 43.08
CA THR A 2 -15.52 -15.58 42.92
C THR A 2 -15.20 -15.54 41.43
N LEU A 3 -14.68 -14.40 40.96
CA LEU A 3 -14.37 -14.08 39.56
C LEU A 3 -13.43 -15.06 38.84
N HIS A 4 -12.83 -16.01 39.58
CA HIS A 4 -11.62 -16.73 39.20
C HIS A 4 -11.80 -17.91 38.22
N ASN A 5 -13.03 -18.28 37.84
CA ASN A 5 -13.27 -19.44 36.96
C ASN A 5 -14.38 -19.21 35.90
N LEU A 6 -14.59 -17.96 35.47
CA LEU A 6 -15.63 -17.66 34.49
C LEU A 6 -15.37 -18.33 33.13
N ASP A 7 -14.10 -18.60 32.81
CA ASP A 7 -13.63 -19.17 31.53
C ASP A 7 -13.38 -20.70 31.57
N LEU A 8 -13.73 -21.37 32.68
CA LEU A 8 -13.49 -22.80 32.87
C LEU A 8 -13.99 -23.65 31.69
N ALA A 9 -15.19 -23.36 31.18
CA ALA A 9 -15.79 -24.07 30.05
C ALA A 9 -15.09 -23.85 28.70
N LEU A 10 -14.23 -22.83 28.59
CA LEU A 10 -13.40 -22.61 27.41
C LEU A 10 -12.07 -23.36 27.48
N ARG A 11 -11.60 -23.67 28.69
CA ARG A 11 -10.31 -24.34 28.94
C ARG A 11 -10.43 -25.86 29.06
N VAL A 12 -11.54 -26.35 29.59
CA VAL A 12 -11.75 -27.77 29.87
C VAL A 12 -12.91 -28.30 29.02
N ASP A 13 -12.72 -29.47 28.41
CA ASP A 13 -13.76 -30.16 27.65
C ASP A 13 -14.98 -30.48 28.51
N GLU A 14 -16.13 -30.68 27.85
CA GLU A 14 -17.39 -30.96 28.53
C GLU A 14 -17.26 -32.21 29.43
N PRO A 15 -17.41 -32.05 30.76
CA PRO A 15 -17.38 -33.20 31.66
C PRO A 15 -18.62 -34.06 31.48
N SER A 16 -18.49 -35.35 31.75
CA SER A 16 -19.62 -36.28 31.76
C SER A 16 -20.73 -35.77 32.66
N LYS A 17 -21.97 -35.82 32.16
CA LYS A 17 -23.15 -35.45 32.95
C LYS A 17 -23.21 -36.30 34.23
N PRO A 18 -23.39 -35.67 35.41
CA PRO A 18 -23.46 -36.40 36.66
C PRO A 18 -24.61 -37.42 36.66
N THR A 19 -24.38 -38.54 37.32
CA THR A 19 -25.38 -39.58 37.55
C THR A 19 -25.66 -39.73 39.04
N ASP A 20 -26.63 -40.57 39.39
CA ASP A 20 -26.94 -40.88 40.79
C ASP A 20 -25.75 -41.49 41.54
N MET A 21 -24.80 -42.09 40.82
CA MET A 21 -23.58 -42.70 41.36
C MET A 21 -22.39 -41.73 41.45
N SER A 22 -22.50 -40.51 40.88
CA SER A 22 -21.41 -39.53 40.89
C SER A 22 -21.12 -39.01 42.29
N SER A 23 -19.85 -38.83 42.58
CA SER A 23 -19.36 -38.23 43.82
C SER A 23 -19.81 -36.75 43.96
N ALA A 24 -19.77 -36.25 45.20
CA ALA A 24 -20.06 -34.85 45.48
C ALA A 24 -19.11 -33.89 44.73
N ASP A 25 -17.85 -34.28 44.57
CA ASP A 25 -16.84 -33.48 43.86
C ASP A 25 -17.09 -33.43 42.35
N GLU A 26 -17.46 -34.56 41.73
CA GLU A 26 -17.82 -34.61 40.30
C GLU A 26 -19.05 -33.75 40.00
N ARG A 27 -20.08 -33.81 40.87
CA ARG A 27 -21.26 -32.95 40.77
C ARG A 27 -20.90 -31.47 40.91
N SER A 28 -20.09 -31.12 41.92
CA SER A 28 -19.65 -29.74 42.12
C SER A 28 -18.83 -29.21 40.95
N PHE A 29 -17.98 -30.06 40.35
CA PHE A 29 -17.18 -29.70 39.19
C PHE A 29 -18.07 -29.43 37.97
N TYR A 30 -19.03 -30.33 37.69
CA TYR A 30 -19.98 -30.16 36.60
C TYR A 30 -20.78 -28.87 36.73
N GLU A 31 -21.30 -28.56 37.92
CA GLU A 31 -22.06 -27.32 38.16
C GLU A 31 -21.23 -26.05 37.90
N LYS A 32 -19.96 -26.05 38.33
CA LYS A 32 -19.03 -24.94 38.08
C LYS A 32 -18.74 -24.78 36.59
N TRP A 33 -18.53 -25.90 35.89
CA TRP A 33 -18.31 -25.91 34.46
C TRP A 33 -19.55 -25.40 33.71
N GLU A 34 -20.75 -25.88 34.06
CA GLU A 34 -22.00 -25.49 33.43
C GLU A 34 -22.34 -24.01 33.67
N HIS A 35 -22.08 -23.51 34.88
CA HIS A 35 -22.21 -22.09 35.17
C HIS A 35 -21.26 -21.22 34.33
N SER A 36 -20.00 -21.65 34.18
CA SER A 36 -19.02 -21.00 33.30
C SER A 36 -19.47 -21.05 31.83
N ASN A 37 -19.93 -22.22 31.36
CA ASN A 37 -20.42 -22.45 30.01
C ASN A 37 -21.55 -21.46 29.65
N ARG A 38 -22.58 -21.39 30.49
CA ARG A 38 -23.70 -20.46 30.31
C ARG A 38 -23.26 -18.99 30.35
N SER A 39 -22.34 -18.65 31.24
CA SER A 39 -21.84 -17.27 31.38
C SER A 39 -21.04 -16.84 30.15
N CYS A 40 -20.13 -17.68 29.66
CA CYS A 40 -19.39 -17.44 28.44
C CYS A 40 -20.31 -17.26 27.24
N LEU A 41 -21.29 -18.15 27.05
CA LEU A 41 -22.28 -18.03 25.97
C LEU A 41 -23.06 -16.72 26.06
N MET A 42 -23.49 -16.33 27.25
CA MET A 42 -24.23 -15.08 27.45
C MET A 42 -23.37 -13.87 27.06
N VAL A 43 -22.12 -13.80 27.53
CA VAL A 43 -21.20 -12.71 27.22
C VAL A 43 -20.94 -12.64 25.72
N MET A 44 -20.59 -13.76 25.07
CA MET A 44 -20.34 -13.79 23.62
C MET A 44 -21.58 -13.37 22.82
N LYS A 45 -22.76 -13.93 23.11
CA LYS A 45 -24.01 -13.59 22.40
C LYS A 45 -24.51 -12.17 22.68
N TYR A 46 -24.04 -11.53 23.75
CA TYR A 46 -24.37 -10.16 24.10
C TYR A 46 -23.45 -9.16 23.39
N THR A 47 -22.16 -9.48 23.26
CA THR A 47 -21.17 -8.60 22.59
C THR A 47 -21.18 -8.73 21.07
N MET A 48 -21.81 -9.77 20.51
CA MET A 48 -21.94 -9.96 19.07
C MET A 48 -22.95 -8.99 18.43
N ASP A 49 -22.61 -8.54 17.22
CA ASP A 49 -23.52 -7.77 16.38
C ASP A 49 -24.81 -8.55 16.07
N LYS A 50 -25.93 -7.83 16.02
CA LYS A 50 -27.25 -8.41 15.81
C LYS A 50 -27.35 -9.20 14.49
N SER A 51 -26.72 -8.71 13.42
CA SER A 51 -26.73 -9.37 12.10
C SER A 51 -26.03 -10.72 12.11
N ILE A 52 -24.99 -10.87 12.95
CA ILE A 52 -24.25 -12.13 13.12
C ILE A 52 -25.06 -13.07 14.00
N LYS A 53 -25.65 -12.55 15.08
CA LYS A 53 -26.44 -13.33 16.05
C LYS A 53 -27.59 -14.12 15.41
N GLU A 54 -28.23 -13.56 14.39
CA GLU A 54 -29.32 -14.20 13.65
C GLU A 54 -28.84 -15.34 12.72
N CYS A 55 -27.56 -15.35 12.36
CA CYS A 55 -26.95 -16.32 11.43
C CYS A 55 -26.24 -17.49 12.14
N VAL A 56 -26.13 -17.48 13.48
CA VAL A 56 -25.33 -18.45 14.24
C VAL A 56 -26.22 -19.60 14.75
N PRO A 57 -25.77 -20.87 14.69
CA PRO A 57 -26.52 -22.01 15.19
C PRO A 57 -26.76 -21.91 16.69
N LYS A 58 -27.88 -22.51 17.13
CA LYS A 58 -28.18 -22.65 18.55
C LYS A 58 -27.28 -23.74 19.14
N THR A 59 -26.15 -23.32 19.68
CA THR A 59 -25.25 -24.16 20.46
C THR A 59 -25.39 -23.86 21.95
N GLU A 60 -25.37 -24.92 22.75
CA GLU A 60 -25.41 -24.91 24.23
C GLU A 60 -24.01 -25.02 24.86
N ASN A 61 -22.98 -25.31 24.07
CA ASN A 61 -21.58 -25.38 24.48
C ASN A 61 -20.79 -24.10 24.05
N ALA A 62 -20.21 -23.39 25.01
CA ALA A 62 -19.49 -22.14 24.80
C ALA A 62 -18.24 -22.31 23.93
N LYS A 63 -17.54 -23.44 24.07
CA LYS A 63 -16.31 -23.73 23.33
C LYS A 63 -16.62 -23.98 21.86
N GLU A 64 -17.60 -24.82 21.58
CA GLU A 64 -18.09 -25.07 20.22
C GLU A 64 -18.63 -23.78 19.56
N PHE A 65 -19.38 -22.98 20.31
CA PHE A 65 -19.87 -21.69 19.83
C PHE A 65 -18.72 -20.75 19.45
N LEU A 66 -17.70 -20.65 20.30
CA LEU A 66 -16.52 -19.83 20.04
C LEU A 66 -15.74 -20.33 18.82
N GLU A 67 -15.60 -21.65 18.66
CA GLU A 67 -14.95 -22.26 17.49
C GLU A 67 -15.74 -21.99 16.21
N TYR A 68 -17.06 -22.11 16.23
CA TYR A 68 -17.92 -21.78 15.10
C TYR A 68 -17.79 -20.29 14.72
N VAL A 69 -17.84 -19.39 15.72
CA VAL A 69 -17.67 -17.95 15.48
C VAL A 69 -16.29 -17.66 14.92
N LYS A 70 -15.23 -18.31 15.43
CA LYS A 70 -13.90 -18.20 14.85
C LYS A 70 -13.86 -18.69 13.41
N ALA A 71 -14.45 -19.84 13.08
CA ALA A 71 -14.39 -20.38 11.73
C ALA A 71 -15.19 -19.55 10.70
N ASN A 72 -16.33 -18.98 11.11
CA ASN A 72 -17.29 -18.37 10.18
C ASN A 72 -17.25 -16.83 10.19
N PHE A 73 -16.84 -16.23 11.30
CA PHE A 73 -16.94 -14.79 11.53
C PHE A 73 -15.63 -14.14 11.99
N THR A 74 -14.50 -14.85 12.04
CA THR A 74 -13.22 -14.14 11.90
C THR A 74 -13.20 -13.53 10.51
N LYS A 75 -13.56 -12.25 10.43
CA LYS A 75 -13.12 -11.37 9.37
C LYS A 75 -11.58 -11.42 9.35
N THR A 76 -11.00 -12.39 8.65
CA THR A 76 -10.01 -11.96 7.66
C THR A 76 -10.86 -11.16 6.70
N ASP A 77 -10.79 -9.83 6.80
CA ASP A 77 -11.68 -8.95 6.07
C ASP A 77 -11.38 -9.15 4.58
N LYS A 78 -12.07 -10.11 3.95
CA LYS A 78 -11.84 -10.50 2.56
C LYS A 78 -11.98 -9.29 1.65
N SER A 79 -12.88 -8.36 2.00
CA SER A 79 -13.00 -7.06 1.35
C SER A 79 -11.76 -6.20 1.54
N GLU A 80 -11.19 -6.12 2.73
CA GLU A 80 -9.94 -5.38 3.01
C GLU A 80 -8.74 -6.02 2.30
N MET A 81 -8.59 -7.34 2.34
CA MET A 81 -7.57 -8.07 1.59
C MET A 81 -7.69 -7.79 0.08
N THR A 82 -8.91 -7.89 -0.47
CA THR A 82 -9.19 -7.57 -1.88
C THR A 82 -8.86 -6.12 -2.19
N THR A 83 -9.11 -5.21 -1.25
CA THR A 83 -8.79 -3.79 -1.39
C THR A 83 -7.28 -3.57 -1.47
N TYR A 84 -6.49 -4.15 -0.56
CA TYR A 84 -5.03 -4.03 -0.61
C TYR A 84 -4.43 -4.68 -1.85
N LEU A 85 -4.93 -5.84 -2.29
CA LEU A 85 -4.50 -6.48 -3.54
C LEU A 85 -4.80 -5.60 -4.76
N LYS A 86 -5.98 -4.96 -4.78
CA LYS A 86 -6.34 -4.02 -5.84
C LYS A 86 -5.43 -2.80 -5.82
N LEU A 87 -5.21 -2.19 -4.65
CA LEU A 87 -4.27 -1.07 -4.51
C LEU A 87 -2.87 -1.46 -4.96
N LEU A 88 -2.39 -2.65 -4.58
CA LEU A 88 -1.08 -3.16 -4.95
C LEU A 88 -0.91 -3.27 -6.48
N THR A 89 -1.90 -3.80 -7.18
CA THR A 89 -1.85 -4.04 -8.64
C THR A 89 -2.23 -2.85 -9.52
N THR A 90 -2.93 -1.85 -8.97
CA THR A 90 -3.43 -0.70 -9.74
C THR A 90 -2.72 0.62 -9.41
N THR A 91 -1.94 0.69 -8.34
CA THR A 91 -1.20 1.91 -7.98
C THR A 91 0.01 2.07 -8.87
N MET A 92 -0.10 2.96 -9.85
CA MET A 92 0.99 3.39 -10.72
C MET A 92 1.66 4.64 -10.16
N TYR A 93 2.94 4.84 -10.48
CA TYR A 93 3.65 6.06 -10.12
C TYR A 93 3.06 7.26 -10.87
N ASP A 94 2.73 8.32 -10.14
CA ASP A 94 2.04 9.50 -10.67
C ASP A 94 2.99 10.53 -11.32
N GLY A 95 4.31 10.36 -11.18
CA GLY A 95 5.31 11.30 -11.70
C GLY A 95 5.44 12.60 -10.89
N VAL A 96 4.62 12.80 -9.86
CA VAL A 96 4.57 14.03 -9.07
C VAL A 96 5.13 13.81 -7.67
N SER A 97 4.68 12.75 -7.00
CA SER A 97 5.27 12.31 -5.73
C SER A 97 6.70 11.80 -5.95
N GLY A 98 7.55 11.80 -4.92
CA GLY A 98 8.89 11.22 -5.07
C GLY A 98 8.80 9.71 -5.28
N VAL A 99 9.66 9.13 -6.12
CA VAL A 99 9.61 7.68 -6.41
C VAL A 99 9.84 6.82 -5.16
N ARG A 100 10.59 7.36 -4.19
CA ARG A 100 10.76 6.80 -2.85
C ARG A 100 9.43 6.64 -2.12
N ASP A 101 8.59 7.66 -2.13
CA ASP A 101 7.31 7.65 -1.43
C ASP A 101 6.34 6.65 -2.08
N HIS A 102 6.40 6.55 -3.41
CA HIS A 102 5.67 5.54 -4.17
C HIS A 102 6.06 4.10 -3.79
N ILE A 103 7.36 3.80 -3.70
CA ILE A 103 7.85 2.47 -3.28
C ILE A 103 7.43 2.17 -1.84
N ILE A 104 7.51 3.14 -0.92
CA ILE A 104 7.06 2.99 0.46
C ILE A 104 5.55 2.67 0.51
N LYS A 105 4.75 3.34 -0.32
CA LYS A 105 3.30 3.09 -0.44
C LYS A 105 3.00 1.66 -0.93
N LEU A 106 3.71 1.19 -1.96
CA LEU A 106 3.57 -0.20 -2.43
C LEU A 106 4.00 -1.22 -1.37
N LYS A 107 5.12 -0.98 -0.69
CA LYS A 107 5.61 -1.84 0.41
C LYS A 107 4.58 -1.90 1.55
N HIS A 108 3.92 -0.79 1.86
CA HIS A 108 2.86 -0.74 2.85
C HIS A 108 1.68 -1.65 2.48
N TYR A 109 1.16 -1.55 1.24
CA TYR A 109 0.07 -2.40 0.77
C TYR A 109 0.46 -3.89 0.73
N PHE A 110 1.69 -4.18 0.30
CA PHE A 110 2.25 -5.53 0.28
C PHE A 110 2.29 -6.15 1.68
N ASN A 111 2.82 -5.42 2.66
CA ASN A 111 2.89 -5.88 4.05
C ASN A 111 1.49 -6.13 4.62
N LYS A 112 0.53 -5.22 4.36
CA LYS A 112 -0.86 -5.38 4.78
C LYS A 112 -1.54 -6.60 4.18
N ALA A 113 -1.31 -6.88 2.90
CA ALA A 113 -1.79 -8.12 2.27
C ALA A 113 -1.17 -9.37 2.93
N ASN A 114 0.13 -9.36 3.23
CA ASN A 114 0.79 -10.50 3.86
C ASN A 114 0.39 -10.72 5.34
N GLU A 115 0.11 -9.66 6.10
CA GLU A 115 -0.52 -9.75 7.42
C GLU A 115 -1.85 -10.51 7.37
N MET A 116 -2.54 -10.47 6.22
CA MET A 116 -3.81 -11.19 5.94
C MET A 116 -3.60 -12.57 5.29
N LYS A 117 -2.39 -13.14 5.35
CA LYS A 117 -2.03 -14.49 4.86
C LYS A 117 -2.08 -14.68 3.35
N VAL A 118 -1.76 -13.65 2.56
CA VAL A 118 -1.61 -13.78 1.09
C VAL A 118 -0.29 -14.44 0.69
N GLU A 119 0.75 -14.38 1.54
CA GLU A 119 2.05 -15.03 1.33
C GLU A 119 2.77 -14.60 0.03
N LEU A 120 2.72 -13.32 -0.32
CA LEU A 120 3.46 -12.73 -1.43
C LEU A 120 4.97 -12.71 -1.13
N SER A 121 5.77 -13.08 -2.12
CA SER A 121 7.25 -13.05 -2.02
C SER A 121 7.82 -11.65 -2.27
N GLU A 122 9.00 -11.37 -1.72
CA GLU A 122 9.73 -10.12 -2.00
C GLU A 122 10.08 -9.98 -3.48
N LYS A 123 10.32 -11.11 -4.18
CA LYS A 123 10.49 -11.15 -5.63
C LYS A 123 9.30 -10.54 -6.38
N PHE A 124 8.07 -10.81 -5.91
CA PHE A 124 6.87 -10.20 -6.48
C PHE A 124 6.83 -8.68 -6.24
N LEU A 125 7.20 -8.23 -5.04
CA LEU A 125 7.25 -6.79 -4.73
C LEU A 125 8.24 -6.04 -5.64
N LYS A 126 9.44 -6.60 -5.88
CA LYS A 126 10.44 -6.01 -6.77
C LYS A 126 9.93 -5.90 -8.20
N TRP A 127 9.33 -6.97 -8.72
CA TRP A 127 8.70 -6.97 -10.04
C TRP A 127 7.61 -5.90 -10.13
N LEU A 128 6.73 -5.83 -9.13
CA LEU A 128 5.62 -4.87 -9.10
C LEU A 128 6.10 -3.42 -9.04
N VAL A 129 7.14 -3.14 -8.25
CA VAL A 129 7.75 -1.80 -8.22
C VAL A 129 8.18 -1.39 -9.62
N LEU A 130 8.91 -2.26 -10.33
CA LEU A 130 9.34 -1.97 -11.71
C LEU A 130 8.16 -1.80 -12.66
N GLU A 131 7.14 -2.66 -12.56
CA GLU A 131 5.96 -2.59 -13.43
C GLU A 131 5.16 -1.30 -13.23
N SER A 132 5.07 -0.82 -11.98
CA SER A 132 4.33 0.39 -11.62
C SER A 132 4.96 1.71 -12.10
N LEU A 133 6.19 1.67 -12.60
CA LEU A 133 6.93 2.85 -13.06
C LEU A 133 6.63 3.15 -14.55
N PRO A 134 6.53 4.43 -14.94
CA PRO A 134 6.28 4.84 -16.32
C PRO A 134 7.49 4.55 -17.23
N ALA A 135 7.27 4.67 -18.54
CA ALA A 135 8.27 4.39 -19.58
C ALA A 135 9.58 5.18 -19.42
N SER A 136 9.54 6.33 -18.74
CA SER A 136 10.75 7.09 -18.42
C SER A 136 11.76 6.30 -17.56
N PHE A 137 11.35 5.21 -16.91
CA PHE A 137 12.22 4.32 -16.12
C PHE A 137 12.59 3.02 -16.86
N ASP A 138 12.27 2.87 -18.15
CA ASP A 138 12.52 1.62 -18.89
C ASP A 138 13.99 1.18 -18.89
N ALA A 139 14.92 2.14 -18.87
CA ALA A 139 16.35 1.84 -18.73
C ALA A 139 16.67 1.05 -17.44
N VAL A 140 16.00 1.37 -16.33
CA VAL A 140 16.15 0.64 -15.05
C VAL A 140 15.56 -0.76 -15.17
N LYS A 141 14.38 -0.91 -15.79
CA LYS A 141 13.73 -2.21 -16.00
C LYS A 141 14.59 -3.14 -16.86
N LEU A 142 15.15 -2.62 -17.95
CA LEU A 142 16.05 -3.37 -18.83
C LEU A 142 17.32 -3.80 -18.09
N THR A 143 17.89 -2.92 -17.27
CA THR A 143 19.08 -3.22 -16.46
C THR A 143 18.79 -4.34 -15.46
N TYR A 144 17.67 -4.27 -14.74
CA TYR A 144 17.25 -5.31 -13.80
C TYR A 144 17.08 -6.67 -14.48
N ASN A 145 16.45 -6.71 -15.66
CA ASN A 145 16.22 -7.97 -16.40
C ASN A 145 17.50 -8.54 -17.02
N ALA A 146 18.47 -7.69 -17.38
CA ALA A 146 19.73 -8.12 -18.00
C ALA A 146 20.74 -8.64 -16.98
N LEU A 147 20.69 -8.14 -15.74
CA LEU A 147 21.58 -8.59 -14.67
C LEU A 147 21.13 -9.95 -14.14
N LYS A 148 22.08 -10.86 -13.99
CA LYS A 148 21.84 -12.16 -13.34
C LYS A 148 21.84 -12.06 -11.81
N GLU A 149 22.38 -10.97 -11.27
CA GLU A 149 22.40 -10.70 -9.84
C GLU A 149 21.03 -10.24 -9.35
N GLU A 150 20.57 -10.81 -8.25
CA GLU A 150 19.29 -10.46 -7.67
C GLU A 150 19.43 -9.23 -6.78
N TRP A 151 18.84 -8.10 -7.20
CA TRP A 151 18.81 -6.89 -6.38
C TRP A 151 17.95 -7.11 -5.13
N THR A 152 18.43 -6.59 -4.00
CA THR A 152 17.62 -6.34 -2.81
C THR A 152 16.61 -5.21 -3.05
N LEU A 153 15.56 -5.14 -2.22
CA LEU A 153 14.61 -4.03 -2.31
C LEU A 153 15.28 -2.67 -2.04
N GLU A 154 16.27 -2.63 -1.14
CA GLU A 154 17.04 -1.44 -0.81
C GLU A 154 17.88 -0.95 -2.00
N GLU A 155 18.55 -1.86 -2.70
CA GLU A 155 19.31 -1.54 -3.92
C GLU A 155 18.39 -1.04 -5.03
N LEU A 156 17.29 -1.74 -5.30
CA LEU A 156 16.30 -1.32 -6.29
C LEU A 156 15.80 0.09 -5.97
N MET A 157 15.45 0.36 -4.72
CA MET A 157 14.97 1.66 -4.27
C MET A 157 16.03 2.76 -4.47
N SER A 158 17.30 2.48 -4.14
CA SER A 158 18.41 3.40 -4.34
C SER A 158 18.60 3.76 -5.82
N ILE A 159 18.63 2.74 -6.69
CA ILE A 159 18.83 2.90 -8.14
C ILE A 159 17.69 3.73 -8.76
N VAL A 160 16.44 3.42 -8.41
CA VAL A 160 15.27 4.12 -8.94
C VAL A 160 15.24 5.59 -8.49
N VAL A 161 15.59 5.88 -7.23
CA VAL A 161 15.71 7.25 -6.72
C VAL A 161 16.84 8.03 -7.42
N GLN A 162 18.00 7.41 -7.60
CA GLN A 162 19.11 8.03 -8.32
C GLN A 162 18.75 8.34 -9.77
N HIS A 163 18.02 7.43 -10.42
CA HIS A 163 17.52 7.63 -11.77
C HIS A 163 16.55 8.82 -11.85
N GLU A 164 15.60 8.93 -10.92
CA GLU A 164 14.66 10.06 -10.83
C GLU A 164 15.42 11.40 -10.73
N VAL A 165 16.43 11.48 -9.85
CA VAL A 165 17.26 12.69 -9.68
C VAL A 165 18.01 13.04 -10.97
N SER A 166 18.55 12.03 -11.67
CA SER A 166 19.24 12.22 -12.95
C SER A 166 18.31 12.80 -14.02
N MET A 167 17.08 12.31 -14.13
CA MET A 167 16.10 12.84 -15.08
C MET A 167 15.77 14.32 -14.83
N LYS A 168 15.54 14.70 -13.57
CA LYS A 168 15.26 16.10 -13.19
C LYS A 168 16.41 17.04 -13.53
N LYS A 169 17.67 16.58 -13.34
CA LYS A 169 18.86 17.34 -13.73
C LYS A 169 18.94 17.53 -15.24
N ASN A 170 18.71 16.47 -16.02
CA ASN A 170 18.76 16.52 -17.48
C ASN A 170 17.68 17.44 -18.06
N GLU A 171 16.47 17.43 -17.50
CA GLU A 171 15.40 18.35 -17.88
C GLU A 171 15.78 19.81 -17.60
N THR A 172 16.37 20.09 -16.42
CA THR A 172 16.85 21.43 -16.06
C THR A 172 17.94 21.91 -17.03
N HIS A 173 18.88 21.03 -17.39
CA HIS A 173 19.92 21.35 -18.38
C HIS A 173 19.35 21.64 -19.76
N PHE A 174 18.36 20.86 -20.21
CA PHE A 174 17.71 21.05 -21.49
C PHE A 174 16.97 22.40 -21.56
N ILE A 175 16.22 22.76 -20.51
CA ILE A 175 15.54 24.05 -20.42
C ILE A 175 16.55 25.21 -20.47
N ALA A 176 17.66 25.11 -19.74
CA ALA A 176 18.70 26.13 -19.74
C ALA A 176 19.32 26.34 -21.14
N LEU A 177 19.60 25.25 -21.87
CA LEU A 177 20.10 25.29 -23.25
C LEU A 177 19.12 25.98 -24.22
N VAL A 178 17.82 25.68 -24.11
CA VAL A 178 16.79 26.29 -24.96
C VAL A 178 16.65 27.79 -24.68
N ILE A 179 16.72 28.22 -23.40
CA ILE A 179 16.65 29.64 -23.02
C ILE A 179 17.88 30.39 -23.54
N ASP A 180 19.08 29.83 -23.43
CA ASP A 180 20.32 30.45 -23.91
C ASP A 180 20.31 30.63 -25.44
N GLN A 181 19.83 29.64 -26.18
CA GLN A 181 19.66 29.73 -27.64
C GLN A 181 18.60 30.78 -28.03
N GLY A 182 17.48 30.88 -27.29
CA GLY A 182 16.46 31.89 -27.52
C GLY A 182 16.95 33.32 -27.24
N SER A 183 17.88 33.49 -26.30
CA SER A 183 18.48 34.77 -25.95
C SER A 183 19.52 35.26 -26.98
N ASN A 184 20.22 34.34 -27.65
CA ASN A 184 21.25 34.66 -28.66
C ASN A 184 20.69 35.09 -30.03
N ILE A 185 19.39 34.93 -30.29
CA ILE A 185 18.77 35.29 -31.58
C ILE A 185 18.46 36.81 -31.71
N LYS A 186 18.51 37.60 -30.63
CA LYS A 186 18.16 39.03 -30.65
C LYS A 186 19.33 40.01 -30.52
N LYS A 187 20.38 39.88 -31.35
CA LYS A 187 21.32 41.00 -31.62
C LYS A 187 21.83 40.99 -33.07
N LYS A 188 20.96 41.24 -34.05
CA LYS A 188 21.38 41.76 -35.37
C LYS A 188 21.00 43.24 -35.45
N HIS A 189 22.00 44.12 -35.29
CA HIS A 189 21.87 45.54 -35.58
C HIS A 189 21.56 45.76 -37.07
N PRO A 190 20.63 46.66 -37.44
CA PRO A 190 20.40 46.99 -38.84
C PRO A 190 21.54 47.87 -39.37
N HIS A 191 22.13 47.45 -40.48
CA HIS A 191 23.13 48.18 -41.25
C HIS A 191 22.50 49.49 -41.79
N LYS A 192 22.96 50.65 -41.31
CA LYS A 192 22.62 51.97 -41.90
C LYS A 192 23.54 52.26 -43.08
N ASN A 193 23.03 52.14 -44.30
CA ASN A 193 23.71 52.66 -45.49
C ASN A 193 23.44 54.17 -45.63
N SER A 194 24.49 54.98 -45.44
CA SER A 194 24.49 56.41 -45.71
C SER A 194 25.27 56.68 -47.02
N ARG A 195 24.55 56.74 -48.15
CA ARG A 195 25.08 57.31 -49.40
C ARG A 195 24.82 58.82 -49.41
N GLY A 196 25.86 59.61 -49.15
CA GLY A 196 25.83 61.06 -49.32
C GLY A 196 25.86 61.43 -50.81
N SER A 197 24.85 62.16 -51.27
CA SER A 197 24.81 62.78 -52.60
C SER A 197 25.60 64.09 -52.58
N LYS A 198 26.65 64.17 -53.40
CA LYS A 198 27.37 65.42 -53.70
C LYS A 198 26.51 66.27 -54.65
N GLN A 199 26.12 67.46 -54.20
CA GLN A 199 25.40 68.45 -54.98
C GLN A 199 26.39 69.28 -55.82
N PHE A 200 26.25 69.24 -57.15
CA PHE A 200 27.04 70.03 -58.10
C PHE A 200 26.39 71.40 -58.30
N LYS A 201 27.18 72.47 -58.17
CA LYS A 201 26.83 73.86 -58.51
C LYS A 201 26.60 74.01 -60.01
N ARG A 202 25.54 74.74 -60.41
CA ARG A 202 25.51 75.49 -61.68
C ARG A 202 25.04 76.93 -61.44
N ARG A 203 25.82 77.86 -61.99
CA ARG A 203 25.58 79.31 -62.12
C ARG A 203 24.49 79.60 -63.15
N GLY A 204 23.77 80.70 -62.95
CA GLY A 204 23.03 81.42 -64.00
C GLY A 204 22.40 82.71 -63.45
N ASN A 205 22.89 83.87 -63.94
CA ASN A 205 22.32 85.23 -63.80
C ASN A 205 20.87 85.27 -64.37
N SER A 206 19.99 86.25 -64.21
CA SER A 206 20.00 87.73 -64.12
C SER A 206 18.57 88.11 -63.63
N SER A 207 18.27 89.24 -63.00
CA SER A 207 18.40 90.64 -63.42
C SER A 207 18.29 91.56 -62.21
#